data_AF-A0A4Q3V7S7-F1
#
_entry.id   AF-A0A4Q3V7S7-F1
#
_cell.length_a   1.000
_cell.length_b   1.000
_cell.length_c   1.000
_cell.angle_alpha   90.00
_cell.angle_beta   90.00
_cell.angle_gamma   90.00
#
_symmetry.space_group_name_H-M   'P 1'
#
loop_
_entity.id
_entity.type
_entity.pdbx_description
1 polymer ?
#
loop_
_entity_poly.entity_id
_entity_poly.type
_entity_poly.pdbx_seq_one_letter_code
_entity_poly.pdbx_strand_id
1 'polypeptide(L)'
;MALLTESSDGRLDHDDIPGLSLAACGRILRPVVRLALSLGLKYAQLQRLLTDLLLDEGTRIWRAQGLEPNISQLSVTTGLNRKTITSWVRAPDVDVAPPQLSAAAKTLTLWVRLQEDDVALARLPVCGEGAMLSFETLARRASVSKLSIAPSPH
;
A
#
# COMPACT_ATOMS: atom_id res chain seq x y z
N MET A 1 -61.88 23.90 6.32
CA MET A 1 -60.90 23.56 7.37
C MET A 1 -59.70 22.92 6.70
N ALA A 2 -58.55 23.56 6.86
CA ALA A 2 -57.20 23.03 6.68
C ALA A 2 -57.03 21.68 7.44
N LEU A 3 -56.14 20.73 7.11
CA LEU A 3 -54.86 20.75 6.42
C LEU A 3 -54.60 19.39 5.78
N LEU A 4 -53.80 19.43 4.72
CA LEU A 4 -53.15 18.31 4.06
C LEU A 4 -52.38 17.45 5.08
N THR A 5 -52.59 16.14 5.03
CA THR A 5 -51.61 15.19 5.57
C THR A 5 -50.34 15.34 4.74
N GLU A 6 -49.37 16.03 5.33
CA GLU A 6 -48.01 16.11 4.81
C GLU A 6 -47.46 14.70 4.65
N SER A 7 -47.44 14.24 3.41
CA SER A 7 -46.61 13.12 2.99
C SER A 7 -45.16 13.60 3.18
N SER A 8 -44.59 13.28 4.34
CA SER A 8 -43.15 13.36 4.60
C SER A 8 -42.47 12.31 3.73
N ASP A 9 -42.39 12.63 2.44
CA ASP A 9 -41.59 11.92 1.46
C ASP A 9 -40.14 12.30 1.75
N GLY A 10 -39.40 11.34 2.33
CA GLY A 10 -38.00 11.44 2.69
C GLY A 10 -37.14 11.62 1.45
N ARG A 11 -37.15 12.84 0.91
CA ARG A 11 -36.27 13.27 -0.17
C ARG A 11 -34.86 13.29 0.39
N LEU A 12 -34.15 12.17 0.23
CA LEU A 12 -32.71 12.07 0.48
C LEU A 12 -32.05 13.25 -0.25
N ASP A 13 -31.46 14.15 0.52
CA ASP A 13 -30.85 15.35 -0.03
C ASP A 13 -29.75 14.94 -1.02
N HIS A 14 -29.70 15.57 -2.19
CA HIS A 14 -28.72 15.26 -3.22
C HIS A 14 -27.27 15.39 -2.71
N ASP A 15 -27.08 16.23 -1.69
CA ASP A 15 -25.81 16.45 -0.99
C ASP A 15 -25.40 15.30 -0.05
N ASP A 16 -26.33 14.41 0.34
CA ASP A 16 -26.04 13.21 1.14
C ASP A 16 -25.50 12.04 0.29
N ILE A 17 -25.78 12.05 -1.01
CA ILE A 17 -25.43 10.95 -1.93
C ILE A 17 -23.91 10.76 -2.05
N PRO A 18 -23.08 11.82 -2.19
CA PRO A 18 -21.62 11.67 -2.19
C PRO A 18 -21.08 11.17 -0.84
N GLY A 19 -21.64 11.64 0.28
CA GLY A 19 -21.25 11.23 1.63
C GLY A 19 -21.57 9.76 1.91
N LEU A 20 -22.76 9.31 1.52
CA LEU A 20 -23.18 7.92 1.62
C LEU A 20 -22.32 6.99 0.76
N SER A 21 -22.01 7.43 -0.47
CA SER A 21 -21.16 6.68 -1.40
C SER A 21 -19.74 6.51 -0.84
N LEU A 22 -19.15 7.59 -0.31
CA LEU A 22 -17.83 7.52 0.31
C LEU A 22 -17.82 6.63 1.55
N ALA A 23 -18.86 6.70 2.39
CA ALA A 23 -19.00 5.83 3.56
C ALA A 23 -19.16 4.36 3.18
N ALA A 24 -19.90 4.04 2.11
CA ALA A 24 -20.03 2.69 1.58
C ALA A 24 -18.69 2.17 1.05
N CYS A 25 -17.98 2.94 0.22
CA CYS A 25 -16.63 2.61 -0.25
C CYS A 25 -15.67 2.38 0.92
N GLY A 26 -15.74 3.22 1.96
CA GLY A 26 -14.94 3.06 3.18
C GLY A 26 -15.19 1.74 3.91
N ARG A 27 -16.43 1.25 3.95
CA ARG A 27 -16.76 -0.06 4.56
C ARG A 27 -16.13 -1.22 3.80
N ILE A 28 -16.08 -1.14 2.47
CA ILE A 28 -15.48 -2.15 1.60
C ILE A 28 -13.95 -2.11 1.65
N LEU A 29 -13.36 -0.91 1.66
CA LEU A 29 -11.91 -0.73 1.67
C LEU A 29 -11.28 -1.03 3.04
N ARG A 30 -12.03 -0.89 4.15
CA ARG A 30 -11.51 -1.14 5.50
C ARG A 30 -10.87 -2.52 5.70
N PRO A 31 -11.49 -3.65 5.32
CA PRO A 31 -10.84 -4.97 5.40
C PRO A 31 -9.60 -5.07 4.49
N VAL A 32 -9.61 -4.44 3.31
CA VAL A 32 -8.47 -4.43 2.38
C VAL A 32 -7.29 -3.67 2.97
N VAL A 33 -7.53 -2.50 3.55
CA VAL A 33 -6.50 -1.71 4.24
C VAL A 33 -5.94 -2.48 5.44
N ARG A 34 -6.80 -3.14 6.23
CA ARG A 34 -6.36 -3.98 7.35
C ARG A 34 -5.44 -5.11 6.88
N LEU A 35 -5.79 -5.78 5.78
CA LEU A 35 -4.96 -6.81 5.18
C LEU A 35 -3.61 -6.24 4.71
N ALA A 36 -3.64 -5.13 3.97
CA ALA A 36 -2.44 -4.46 3.49
C ALA A 36 -1.47 -4.11 4.62
N LEU A 37 -2.00 -3.56 5.72
CA LEU A 37 -1.21 -3.24 6.91
C LEU A 37 -0.65 -4.49 7.60
N SER A 38 -1.42 -5.59 7.67
CA SER A 38 -0.94 -6.85 8.23
C SER A 38 0.21 -7.46 7.43
N LEU A 39 0.28 -7.17 6.13
CA LEU A 39 1.36 -7.57 5.22
C LEU A 39 2.54 -6.57 5.20
N GLY A 40 2.48 -5.52 6.02
CA GLY A 40 3.55 -4.52 6.13
C GLY A 40 3.57 -3.48 5.00
N LEU A 41 2.52 -3.41 4.18
CA LEU A 41 2.44 -2.43 3.09
C LEU A 41 2.41 -1.00 3.65
N LYS A 42 3.22 -0.13 3.05
CA LYS A 42 3.29 1.29 3.41
C LYS A 42 2.32 2.12 2.59
N TYR A 43 2.05 3.34 3.07
CA TYR A 43 1.15 4.28 2.40
C TYR A 43 1.51 4.49 0.92
N ALA A 44 2.80 4.63 0.58
CA ALA A 44 3.23 4.82 -0.80
C ALA A 44 2.85 3.65 -1.74
N GLN A 45 2.95 2.41 -1.25
CA GLN A 45 2.56 1.20 -1.99
C GLN A 45 1.05 1.15 -2.18
N LEU A 46 0.29 1.41 -1.12
CA LEU A 46 -1.16 1.43 -1.18
C LEU A 46 -1.70 2.57 -2.06
N GLN A 47 -1.11 3.76 -1.95
CA GLN A 47 -1.45 4.90 -2.79
C GLN A 47 -1.22 4.59 -4.26
N ARG A 48 -0.10 3.94 -4.58
CA ARG A 48 0.18 3.54 -5.97
C ARG A 48 -0.85 2.53 -6.48
N LEU A 49 -1.09 1.44 -5.75
CA LEU A 49 -2.10 0.45 -6.11
C LEU A 49 -3.47 1.10 -6.35
N LEU A 50 -3.89 2.00 -5.46
CA LEU A 50 -5.16 2.71 -5.61
C LEU A 50 -5.17 3.63 -6.84
N THR A 51 -4.05 4.30 -7.12
CA THR A 51 -3.91 5.16 -8.31
C THR A 51 -4.01 4.32 -9.59
N ASP A 52 -3.33 3.18 -9.63
CA ASP A 52 -3.33 2.26 -10.77
C ASP A 52 -4.76 1.76 -11.04
N LEU A 53 -5.45 1.27 -10.01
CA LEU A 53 -6.83 0.81 -10.12
C LEU A 53 -7.79 1.92 -10.58
N LEU A 54 -7.63 3.15 -10.08
CA LEU A 54 -8.47 4.28 -10.50
C LEU A 54 -8.27 4.62 -11.97
N LEU A 55 -7.03 4.59 -12.45
CA LEU A 55 -6.69 4.86 -13.85
C LEU A 55 -7.16 3.75 -14.78
N ASP A 56 -7.03 2.50 -14.36
CA ASP A 56 -7.51 1.34 -15.12
C ASP A 56 -9.04 1.40 -15.28
N GLU A 57 -9.78 1.60 -14.19
CA GLU A 57 -11.24 1.73 -14.24
C GLU A 57 -11.68 2.97 -15.02
N GLY A 58 -11.00 4.10 -14.82
CA GLY A 58 -11.23 5.31 -15.61
C GLY A 58 -11.05 5.03 -17.10
N THR A 59 -9.97 4.34 -17.48
CA THR A 59 -9.68 3.98 -18.87
C THR A 59 -10.73 3.02 -19.43
N ARG A 60 -11.18 2.03 -18.64
CA ARG A 60 -12.24 1.09 -19.03
C ARG A 60 -13.56 1.80 -19.33
N ILE A 61 -13.95 2.79 -18.52
CA ILE A 61 -15.16 3.59 -18.74
C ILE A 61 -15.13 4.26 -20.12
N TRP A 62 -14.01 4.86 -20.50
CA TRP A 62 -13.85 5.52 -21.80
C TRP A 62 -13.77 4.53 -22.97
N ARG A 63 -13.05 3.41 -22.79
CA ARG A 63 -12.98 2.35 -23.80
C ARG A 63 -14.33 1.69 -24.06
N ALA A 64 -15.16 1.53 -23.04
CA ALA A 64 -16.53 1.05 -23.18
C ALA A 64 -17.39 1.99 -24.05
N GLN A 65 -17.01 3.27 -24.17
CA GLN A 65 -17.62 4.26 -25.05
C GLN A 65 -16.96 4.31 -26.44
N GLY A 66 -15.99 3.44 -26.72
CA GLY A 66 -15.28 3.38 -28.00
C GLY A 66 -14.18 4.43 -28.18
N LEU A 67 -13.77 5.11 -27.12
CA LEU A 67 -12.77 6.18 -27.15
C LEU A 67 -11.52 5.79 -26.37
N GLU A 68 -10.34 6.07 -26.93
CA GLU A 68 -9.10 6.08 -26.13
C GLU A 68 -9.01 7.43 -25.40
N PRO A 69 -9.01 7.43 -24.06
CA PRO A 69 -9.07 8.67 -23.30
C PRO A 69 -7.75 9.42 -23.31
N ASN A 70 -7.82 10.74 -23.47
CA ASN A 70 -6.67 11.62 -23.29
C ASN A 70 -6.42 11.95 -21.80
N ILE A 71 -5.25 12.50 -21.50
CA ILE A 71 -4.84 12.85 -20.11
C ILE A 71 -5.84 13.79 -19.43
N SER A 72 -6.47 14.72 -20.17
CA SER A 72 -7.45 15.65 -19.60
C SER A 72 -8.75 14.94 -19.23
N GLN A 73 -9.23 14.04 -20.08
CA GLN A 73 -10.42 13.23 -19.81
C GLN A 73 -10.21 12.32 -18.59
N LEU A 74 -9.07 11.62 -18.51
CA LEU A 74 -8.74 10.81 -17.34
C LEU A 74 -8.67 11.64 -16.06
N SER A 75 -8.11 12.85 -16.13
CA SER A 75 -8.04 13.77 -14.98
C SER A 75 -9.42 14.20 -14.50
N VAL A 76 -10.35 14.50 -15.41
CA VAL A 76 -11.74 14.86 -15.08
C VAL A 76 -12.48 13.68 -14.48
N THR A 77 -12.34 12.48 -15.04
CA THR A 77 -13.07 11.29 -14.57
C THR A 77 -12.55 10.74 -13.25
N THR A 78 -11.23 10.71 -13.06
CA THR A 78 -10.60 10.10 -11.86
C THR A 78 -10.29 11.12 -10.76
N GLY A 79 -10.35 12.42 -11.05
CA GLY A 79 -9.93 13.48 -10.14
C GLY A 79 -8.41 13.57 -9.91
N LEU A 80 -7.62 12.73 -10.59
CA LEU A 80 -6.16 12.72 -10.47
C LEU A 80 -5.53 13.89 -11.23
N ASN A 81 -4.44 14.46 -10.69
CA ASN A 81 -3.71 15.53 -11.35
C ASN A 81 -3.04 15.02 -12.65
N ARG A 82 -3.09 15.80 -13.73
CA ARG A 82 -2.38 15.53 -14.99
C ARG A 82 -0.92 15.11 -14.80
N LYS A 83 -0.20 15.66 -13.81
CA LYS A 83 1.18 15.25 -13.47
C LYS A 83 1.26 13.81 -12.98
N THR A 84 0.34 13.40 -12.11
CA THR A 84 0.24 12.02 -11.59
C THR A 84 -0.04 11.04 -12.73
N ILE A 85 -0.98 11.38 -13.62
CA ILE A 85 -1.33 10.56 -14.78
C ILE A 85 -0.15 10.45 -15.76
N THR A 86 0.51 11.57 -16.04
CA THR A 86 1.68 11.59 -16.94
C THR A 86 2.85 10.80 -16.35
N SER A 87 3.07 10.90 -15.04
CA SER A 87 4.08 10.10 -14.33
C SER A 87 3.76 8.61 -14.42
N TRP A 88 2.48 8.23 -14.28
CA TRP A 88 2.03 6.85 -14.40
C TRP A 88 2.23 6.30 -15.82
N VAL A 89 1.79 7.03 -16.85
CA VAL A 89 1.95 6.63 -18.27
C VAL A 89 3.42 6.43 -18.65
N ARG A 90 4.33 7.20 -18.04
CA ARG A 90 5.78 7.10 -18.29
C ARG A 90 6.48 6.06 -17.43
N ALA A 91 5.88 5.60 -16.34
CA ALA A 91 6.51 4.73 -15.36
C ALA A 91 5.59 3.55 -14.95
N PRO A 92 5.19 2.69 -15.91
CA PRO A 92 4.38 1.51 -15.58
C PRO A 92 5.09 0.55 -14.62
N ASP A 93 6.43 0.58 -14.54
CA ASP A 93 7.23 -0.48 -13.93
C ASP A 93 8.29 0.01 -12.94
N VAL A 94 7.99 1.05 -12.15
CA VAL A 94 8.84 1.30 -10.96
C VAL A 94 8.55 0.19 -9.98
N ASP A 95 9.37 -0.85 -9.97
CA ASP A 95 9.46 -1.86 -8.93
C ASP A 95 9.39 -1.16 -7.56
N VAL A 96 8.21 -1.19 -6.93
CA VAL A 96 8.06 -0.59 -5.60
C VAL A 96 8.75 -1.57 -4.67
N ALA A 97 10.05 -1.37 -4.51
CA ALA A 97 10.92 -2.21 -3.70
C ALA A 97 10.13 -2.67 -2.46
N PRO A 98 10.02 -3.99 -2.21
CA PRO A 98 9.20 -4.53 -1.13
C PRO A 98 9.54 -3.80 0.16
N PRO A 99 8.56 -3.58 1.06
CA PRO A 99 8.75 -2.73 2.23
C PRO A 99 10.03 -3.17 2.93
N GLN A 100 11.04 -2.30 2.90
CA GLN A 100 12.34 -2.61 3.49
C GLN A 100 12.07 -2.83 4.96
N LEU A 101 12.12 -4.09 5.42
CA LEU A 101 11.96 -4.42 6.83
C LEU A 101 12.86 -3.47 7.62
N SER A 102 12.33 -2.87 8.69
CA SER A 102 13.13 -2.05 9.57
C SER A 102 14.33 -2.86 10.06
N ALA A 103 15.46 -2.19 10.37
CA ALA A 103 16.64 -2.87 10.89
C ALA A 103 16.27 -3.81 12.06
N ALA A 104 15.40 -3.35 12.97
CA ALA A 104 14.86 -4.15 14.07
C ALA A 104 14.06 -5.39 13.61
N ALA A 105 13.19 -5.25 12.60
CA ALA A 105 12.42 -6.38 12.06
C ALA A 105 13.33 -7.40 11.35
N LYS A 106 14.37 -6.93 10.65
CA LYS A 106 15.40 -7.79 10.06
C LYS A 106 16.19 -8.54 11.13
N THR A 107 16.59 -7.86 12.21
CA THR A 107 17.30 -8.48 13.34
C THR A 107 16.46 -9.55 14.01
N LEU A 108 15.19 -9.24 14.30
CA LEU A 108 14.26 -10.20 14.92
C LEU A 108 14.05 -11.43 14.03
N THR A 109 13.80 -11.21 12.73
CA THR A 109 13.58 -12.32 11.77
C THR A 109 14.82 -13.21 11.64
N LEU A 110 16.02 -12.61 11.60
CA LEU A 110 17.28 -13.36 11.57
C LEU A 110 17.50 -14.15 12.87
N TRP A 111 17.14 -13.58 14.03
CA TRP A 111 17.25 -14.26 15.31
C TRP A 111 16.29 -15.44 15.43
N VAL A 112 15.03 -15.28 15.01
CA VAL A 112 14.04 -16.38 14.99
C VAL A 112 14.52 -17.54 14.11
N ARG A 113 15.08 -17.26 12.92
CA ARG A 113 15.65 -18.32 12.06
C ARG A 113 16.83 -19.04 12.70
N LEU A 114 17.73 -18.31 13.37
CA LEU A 114 18.85 -18.91 14.09
C LEU A 114 18.39 -19.79 15.25
N GLN A 115 17.28 -19.45 15.89
CA GLN A 115 16.67 -20.27 16.94
C GLN A 115 16.06 -21.57 16.37
N GLU A 116 15.47 -21.52 15.18
CA GLU A 116 14.96 -22.72 14.49
C GLU A 116 16.10 -23.69 14.12
N ASP A 117 17.27 -23.15 13.73
CA ASP A 117 18.45 -23.95 13.40
C ASP A 117 19.17 -24.50 14.64
N ASP A 118 19.21 -23.74 15.74
CA ASP A 118 19.82 -24.15 17.01
C ASP A 118 19.08 -23.56 18.22
N VAL A 119 18.44 -24.43 18.99
CA VAL A 119 17.67 -24.07 20.19
C VAL A 119 18.55 -23.42 21.27
N ALA A 120 19.86 -23.66 21.28
CA ALA A 120 20.80 -23.00 22.19
C ALA A 120 20.92 -21.48 21.91
N LEU A 121 20.56 -21.04 20.70
CA LEU A 121 20.56 -19.62 20.30
C LEU A 121 19.25 -18.89 20.66
N ALA A 122 18.33 -19.55 21.37
CA ALA A 122 17.13 -18.94 21.93
C ALA A 122 17.42 -17.87 22.99
N ARG A 123 18.65 -17.82 23.53
CA ARG A 123 19.10 -16.77 24.45
C ARG A 123 20.45 -16.25 23.99
N LEU A 124 20.45 -15.12 23.31
CA LEU A 124 21.68 -14.43 22.92
C LEU A 124 22.02 -13.33 23.93
N PRO A 125 23.31 -13.17 24.29
CA PRO A 125 23.78 -11.99 25.02
C PRO A 125 23.48 -10.71 24.25
N VAL A 126 23.11 -9.64 24.96
CA VAL A 126 22.84 -8.32 24.36
C VAL A 126 24.12 -7.75 23.73
N CYS A 127 25.22 -7.81 24.48
CA CYS A 127 26.58 -7.54 24.01
C CYS A 127 27.39 -8.83 24.08
N GLY A 128 28.21 -9.10 23.07
CA GLY A 128 29.09 -10.27 23.05
C GLY A 128 30.55 -9.84 23.13
N GLU A 129 31.36 -10.59 23.88
CA GLU A 129 32.82 -10.46 23.84
C GLU A 129 33.40 -11.52 22.89
N GLY A 130 34.28 -11.10 21.97
CA GLY A 130 34.98 -12.01 21.07
C GLY A 130 34.09 -12.64 19.98
N ALA A 131 34.25 -13.95 19.74
CA ALA A 131 33.64 -14.69 18.63
C ALA A 131 32.24 -15.26 18.91
N MET A 132 31.64 -14.93 20.06
CA MET A 132 30.31 -15.43 20.45
C MET A 132 29.21 -14.65 19.72
N LEU A 133 28.19 -15.36 19.22
CA LEU A 133 27.01 -14.75 18.61
C LEU A 133 26.27 -13.89 19.65
N SER A 134 26.00 -12.62 19.30
CA SER A 134 25.31 -11.65 20.16
C SER A 134 24.23 -10.90 19.39
N PHE A 135 23.27 -10.34 20.13
CA PHE A 135 22.18 -9.57 19.53
C PHE A 135 22.71 -8.32 18.78
N GLU A 136 23.74 -7.67 19.31
CA GLU A 136 24.42 -6.55 18.64
C GLU A 136 25.02 -6.96 17.28
N THR A 137 25.68 -8.12 17.21
CA THR A 137 26.27 -8.62 15.96
C THR A 137 25.18 -8.95 14.92
N LEU A 138 24.04 -9.50 15.36
CA LEU A 138 22.87 -9.71 14.49
C LEU A 138 22.25 -8.39 14.01
N ALA A 139 22.15 -7.39 14.90
CA ALA A 139 21.66 -6.06 14.54
C ALA A 139 22.55 -5.40 13.49
N ARG A 140 23.88 -5.52 13.65
CA ARG A 140 24.86 -5.03 12.68
C ARG A 140 24.72 -5.74 11.32
N ARG A 141 24.63 -7.08 11.33
CA ARG A 141 24.44 -7.89 10.11
C ARG A 141 23.13 -7.57 9.39
N ALA A 142 22.04 -7.37 10.14
CA ALA A 142 20.73 -6.97 9.63
C ALA A 142 20.73 -5.57 8.99
N SER A 143 21.53 -4.65 9.56
CA SER A 143 21.63 -3.26 9.13
C SER A 143 22.52 -3.09 7.89
N VAL A 144 23.58 -3.89 7.76
CA VAL A 144 24.52 -3.86 6.64
C VAL A 144 23.99 -4.57 5.39
N SER A 145 22.96 -5.43 5.54
CA SER A 145 22.25 -6.04 4.41
C SER A 145 21.42 -4.99 3.64
N LYS A 146 22.12 -4.15 2.87
CA LYS A 146 21.67 -3.67 1.56
C LYS A 146 21.75 -4.87 0.63
N LEU A 147 20.61 -5.24 0.05
CA LEU A 147 20.51 -6.25 -1.00
C LEU A 147 21.29 -5.72 -2.22
N SER A 148 22.59 -6.03 -2.29
CA SER A 148 23.42 -5.78 -3.47
C SER A 148 23.10 -6.85 -4.51
N ILE A 149 22.08 -6.62 -5.32
CA ILE A 149 21.97 -7.27 -6.62
C ILE A 149 22.75 -6.37 -7.58
N ALA A 150 24.03 -6.68 -7.75
CA ALA A 150 24.79 -6.27 -8.92
C ALA A 150 25.26 -7.57 -9.59
N PRO A 151 24.87 -7.86 -10.85
CA PRO A 151 25.41 -9.00 -11.56
C PRO A 151 26.89 -8.74 -11.87
N SER A 152 27.75 -9.69 -11.48
CA SER A 152 29.15 -9.73 -11.91
C SER A 152 29.23 -9.92 -13.43
N PRO A 153 29.96 -9.07 -14.18
CA PRO A 153 30.45 -9.46 -15.49
C PRO A 153 31.72 -10.30 -15.33
N HIS A 154 31.85 -11.28 -16.23
CA HIS A 154 32.98 -12.19 -16.41
C HIS A 154 34.32 -11.48 -16.64
#